data_AF-A0A955DSW7-F1
#
_entry.id   AF-A0A955DSW7-F1
#
_cell.length_a   1.000
_cell.length_b   1.000
_cell.length_c   1.000
_cell.angle_alpha   90.00
_cell.angle_beta   90.00
_cell.angle_gamma   90.00
#
_symmetry.space_group_name_H-M   'P 1'
#
loop_
_entity.id
_entity.type
_entity.pdbx_description
1 polymer ?
#
loop_
_entity_poly.entity_id
_entity_poly.type
_entity_poly.pdbx_seq_one_letter_code
_entity_poly.pdbx_strand_id
1 'polypeptide(L)'
;DHRDNPRHPTWWHARDYGLMAANPFGKADFEGTPRGEGKLVVAEGETVRFRYAVMMYSGRVEMDRLRADYDAWVAGGGAAPGDDVIRRE
;
A
#
# COMPACT_ATOMS: atom_id res chain seq x y z
N ASP A 1 1.86 -1.22 -2.67
CA ASP A 1 1.13 -0.06 -3.21
C ASP A 1 0.46 -0.48 -4.52
N HIS A 2 -0.67 0.13 -4.91
CA HIS A 2 -1.40 -0.25 -6.13
C HIS A 2 -1.19 0.79 -7.24
N ARG A 3 -1.07 0.35 -8.50
CA ARG A 3 -0.84 1.24 -9.64
C ARG A 3 -1.93 2.32 -9.81
N ASP A 4 -3.16 2.00 -9.44
CA ASP A 4 -4.31 2.92 -9.50
C ASP A 4 -4.38 3.90 -8.32
N ASN A 5 -3.47 3.81 -7.35
CA ASN A 5 -3.44 4.78 -6.26
C ASN A 5 -2.90 6.12 -6.77
N PRO A 6 -3.42 7.25 -6.25
CA PRO A 6 -2.79 8.53 -6.46
C PRO A 6 -1.32 8.47 -6.04
N ARG A 7 -0.43 8.98 -6.89
CA ARG A 7 1.02 9.09 -6.63
C ARG A 7 1.72 7.73 -6.44
N HIS A 8 1.32 6.75 -7.24
CA HIS A 8 2.06 5.50 -7.39
C HIS A 8 3.33 5.69 -8.25
N PRO A 9 4.47 5.07 -7.91
CA PRO A 9 4.74 4.42 -6.63
C PRO A 9 4.87 5.46 -5.51
N THR A 10 4.24 5.16 -4.37
CA THR A 10 4.31 6.04 -3.20
C THR A 10 5.66 5.94 -2.49
N TRP A 11 6.04 7.00 -1.77
CA TRP A 11 7.14 6.98 -0.83
C TRP A 11 6.84 6.05 0.36
N TRP A 12 7.89 5.41 0.87
CA TRP A 12 7.84 4.63 2.10
C TRP A 12 8.40 5.44 3.26
N HIS A 13 7.68 5.42 4.38
CA HIS A 13 8.02 6.16 5.58
C HIS A 13 8.24 5.18 6.72
N ALA A 14 9.49 5.10 7.18
CA ALA A 14 9.88 4.36 8.38
C ALA A 14 10.30 5.31 9.52
N ARG A 15 9.99 4.92 10.76
CA ARG A 15 10.48 5.58 11.99
C ARG A 15 10.91 4.53 13.03
N ASP A 16 11.81 4.94 13.91
CA ASP A 16 12.43 4.12 14.96
C ASP A 16 11.45 3.63 16.05
N TYR A 17 10.31 4.30 16.20
CA TYR A 17 9.20 3.84 17.04
C TYR A 17 8.26 2.81 16.38
N GLY A 18 8.71 2.17 15.29
CA GLY A 18 8.00 1.05 14.66
C GLY A 18 6.95 1.43 13.62
N LEU A 19 6.87 2.70 13.21
CA LEU A 19 6.03 3.11 12.09
C LEU A 19 6.64 2.64 10.77
N MET A 20 5.85 1.94 9.96
CA MET A 20 6.12 1.67 8.54
C MET A 20 4.86 1.95 7.74
N ALA A 21 4.89 2.95 6.86
CA ALA A 21 3.71 3.39 6.13
C ALA A 21 4.02 3.70 4.65
N ALA A 22 3.08 3.36 3.78
CA ALA A 22 2.98 3.93 2.45
C ALA A 22 2.44 5.36 2.58
N ASN A 23 3.25 6.36 2.24
CA ASN A 23 2.92 7.77 2.49
C ASN A 23 2.92 8.59 1.18
N PRO A 24 1.75 8.72 0.51
CA PRO A 24 1.66 9.48 -0.74
C PRO A 24 1.68 11.00 -0.51
N PHE A 25 1.70 11.47 0.74
CA PHE A 25 1.63 12.89 1.09
C PHE A 25 3.00 13.49 1.44
N GLY A 26 4.02 12.67 1.68
CA GLY A 26 5.31 13.11 2.19
C GLY A 26 6.26 13.72 1.16
N LYS A 27 5.79 14.10 -0.04
CA LYS A 27 6.65 14.62 -1.12
C LYS A 27 7.57 15.75 -0.65
N ALA A 28 7.01 16.79 -0.03
CA ALA A 28 7.81 17.90 0.51
C ALA A 28 8.88 17.44 1.51
N ASP A 29 8.54 16.53 2.40
CA ASP A 29 9.46 16.06 3.43
C ASP A 29 10.53 15.11 2.88
N PHE A 30 10.21 14.32 1.86
CA PHE A 30 11.10 13.27 1.32
C PHE A 30 11.95 13.75 0.14
N GLU A 31 11.48 14.75 -0.61
CA GLU A 31 12.18 15.30 -1.78
C GLU A 31 12.76 16.70 -1.52
N GLY A 32 12.50 17.29 -0.35
CA GLY A 32 12.95 18.65 -0.01
C GLY A 32 12.28 19.74 -0.84
N THR A 33 11.12 19.45 -1.43
CA THR A 33 10.36 20.42 -2.23
C THR A 33 9.63 21.43 -1.32
N PRO A 34 9.23 22.60 -1.85
CA PRO A 34 8.46 23.59 -1.11
C PRO A 34 7.29 23.01 -0.30
N ARG A 35 7.05 23.60 0.88
CA ARG A 35 5.97 23.18 1.78
C ARG A 35 4.62 23.28 1.08
N GLY A 36 3.83 22.21 1.15
CA GLY A 36 2.54 22.09 0.48
C GLY A 36 2.57 21.23 -0.78
N GLU A 37 3.76 20.93 -1.31
CA GLU A 37 3.92 19.87 -2.30
C GLU A 37 3.60 18.51 -1.65
N GLY A 38 2.54 17.86 -2.13
CA GLY A 38 1.92 16.70 -1.47
C GLY A 38 0.50 16.95 -0.97
N LYS A 39 -0.02 18.18 -1.03
CA LYS A 39 -1.44 18.45 -0.78
C LYS A 39 -2.32 17.71 -1.79
N LEU A 40 -3.26 16.91 -1.32
CA LEU A 40 -4.32 16.31 -2.14
C LEU A 40 -5.62 17.02 -1.79
N VAL A 41 -6.28 17.61 -2.79
CA VAL A 41 -7.58 18.26 -2.63
C VAL A 41 -8.62 17.33 -3.24
N VAL A 42 -9.69 17.07 -2.49
CA VAL A 42 -10.87 16.33 -2.97
C VAL A 42 -12.02 17.31 -2.88
N ALA A 43 -12.61 17.67 -4.02
CA ALA A 43 -13.70 18.63 -4.05
C ALA A 43 -15.00 18.01 -3.50
N GLU A 44 -16.00 18.86 -3.22
CA GLU A 44 -17.32 18.39 -2.82
C GLU A 44 -17.90 17.46 -3.90
N GLY A 45 -18.38 16.28 -3.49
CA GLY A 45 -18.91 15.25 -4.37
C GLY A 45 -17.86 14.36 -5.05
N GLU A 46 -16.57 14.65 -4.94
CA GLU A 46 -15.51 13.78 -5.44
C GLU A 46 -15.14 12.66 -4.46
N THR A 47 -14.56 11.59 -4.98
CA THR A 47 -14.04 10.49 -4.18
C THR A 47 -12.63 10.15 -4.63
N VAL A 48 -11.73 10.01 -3.68
CA VAL A 48 -10.43 9.38 -3.89
C VAL A 48 -10.46 7.97 -3.31
N ARG A 49 -9.91 7.00 -4.05
CA ARG A 49 -9.73 5.64 -3.57
C ARG A 49 -8.24 5.33 -3.45
N PHE A 50 -7.87 4.81 -2.29
CA PHE A 50 -6.57 4.18 -2.08
C PHE A 50 -6.77 2.68 -1.85
N ARG A 51 -5.85 1.89 -2.38
CA ARG A 51 -5.88 0.43 -2.41
C ARG A 51 -4.57 -0.07 -1.81
N TYR A 52 -4.66 -0.64 -0.62
CA TYR A 52 -3.51 -1.21 0.06
C TYR A 52 -3.84 -2.64 0.48
N ALA A 53 -2.81 -3.48 0.55
CA ALA A 53 -2.87 -4.80 1.13
C ALA A 53 -1.67 -4.99 2.04
N VAL A 54 -1.87 -5.78 3.10
CA VAL A 54 -0.81 -6.27 3.97
C VAL A 54 -0.85 -7.78 3.85
N MET A 55 0.23 -8.35 3.31
CA MET A 55 0.37 -9.79 3.12
C MET A 55 1.27 -10.32 4.22
N MET A 56 0.74 -11.24 5.02
CA MET A 56 1.42 -11.81 6.17
C MET A 56 1.58 -13.30 5.98
N TYR A 57 2.81 -13.79 6.16
CA TYR A 57 3.14 -15.20 5.99
C TYR A 57 3.71 -15.72 7.30
N SER A 58 3.30 -16.93 7.68
CA SER A 58 3.96 -17.68 8.74
C SER A 58 5.12 -18.48 8.14
N GLY A 59 6.34 -18.28 8.65
CA GLY A 59 7.52 -19.01 8.19
C GLY A 59 8.15 -18.42 6.93
N ARG A 60 8.96 -19.23 6.24
CA ARG A 60 9.65 -18.83 5.01
C ARG A 60 8.67 -18.81 3.84
N VAL A 61 8.72 -17.74 3.05
CA VAL A 61 7.99 -17.60 1.79
C VAL A 61 8.99 -17.41 0.65
N GLU A 62 8.78 -18.12 -0.44
CA GLU A 62 9.60 -17.99 -1.65
C GLU A 62 9.18 -16.75 -2.47
N MET A 63 10.15 -16.15 -3.16
CA MET A 63 9.92 -14.91 -3.92
C MET A 63 8.85 -15.06 -5.01
N ASP A 64 8.79 -16.23 -5.64
CA ASP A 64 7.78 -16.51 -6.67
C ASP A 64 6.36 -16.55 -6.07
N ARG A 65 6.22 -17.07 -4.84
CA ARG A 65 4.95 -17.07 -4.12
C ARG A 65 4.54 -15.65 -3.74
N LEU A 66 5.47 -14.86 -3.20
CA LEU A 66 5.24 -13.44 -2.88
C LEU A 66 4.73 -12.67 -4.11
N ARG A 67 5.38 -12.90 -5.27
CA ARG A 67 5.04 -12.23 -6.52
C ARG A 67 3.68 -12.67 -7.06
N ALA A 68 3.40 -13.97 -7.06
CA ALA A 68 2.10 -14.50 -7.48
C ALA A 68 0.95 -13.93 -6.64
N ASP A 69 1.12 -13.87 -5.32
CA ASP A 69 0.09 -13.34 -4.42
C ASP A 69 -0.10 -11.83 -4.62
N TYR A 70 0.98 -11.08 -4.87
CA TYR A 70 0.90 -9.66 -5.25
C TYR A 70 0.16 -9.48 -6.58
N ASP A 71 0.50 -10.25 -7.61
CA ASP A 71 -0.12 -10.17 -8.94
C ASP A 71 -1.62 -10.51 -8.87
N ALA A 72 -1.99 -11.51 -8.06
CA ALA A 72 -3.39 -11.87 -7.81
C ALA A 72 -4.18 -10.73 -7.15
N TRP A 73 -3.60 -10.07 -6.14
CA TRP A 73 -4.20 -8.90 -5.50
C TRP A 73 -4.37 -7.74 -6.49
N VAL A 74 -3.34 -7.44 -7.29
CA VAL A 74 -3.36 -6.35 -8.30
C VAL A 74 -4.35 -6.63 -9.44
N ALA A 75 -4.58 -7.90 -9.78
CA ALA A 75 -5.58 -8.29 -10.78
C ALA A 75 -7.03 -8.17 -10.27
N GLY A 76 -7.24 -7.85 -8.98
CA GLY A 76 -8.56 -7.85 -8.35
C GLY A 76 -9.09 -9.26 -8.05
N GLY A 77 -8.24 -10.28 -8.18
CA GLY A 77 -8.54 -11.68 -7.87
C GLY A 77 -8.17 -12.09 -6.45
N GLY A 78 -7.77 -11.13 -5.59
CA GLY A 78 -7.59 -11.38 -4.17
C GLY A 78 -8.94 -11.73 -3.55
N ALA A 79 -9.03 -12.92 -2.95
CA ALA A 79 -10.14 -13.30 -2.10
C ALA A 79 -10.58 -12.13 -1.21
N ALA A 80 -11.89 -11.96 -1.04
CA ALA A 80 -12.40 -11.04 -0.03
C ALA A 80 -11.67 -11.33 1.31
N PRO A 81 -11.33 -10.31 2.12
CA PRO A 81 -10.68 -10.52 3.41
C PRO A 81 -11.58 -11.43 4.27
N GLY A 82 -11.29 -12.74 4.30
CA GLY A 82 -12.18 -13.74 4.88
C GLY A 82 -12.04 -15.16 4.33
N ASP A 83 -11.69 -15.37 3.05
CA ASP A 83 -11.61 -16.74 2.49
C ASP A 83 -10.23 -17.41 2.70
N ASP A 84 -9.19 -16.61 2.96
CA ASP A 84 -7.92 -17.11 3.51
C ASP A 84 -8.02 -17.19 5.03
N VAL A 85 -8.91 -18.08 5.51
CA VAL A 85 -8.85 -18.57 6.88
C VAL A 85 -7.44 -19.15 7.07
N ILE A 86 -6.64 -18.50 7.91
CA ILE A 86 -5.44 -19.09 8.51
C ILE A 86 -5.93 -20.33 9.26
N ARG A 87 -5.96 -21.48 8.56
CA ARG A 87 -6.15 -22.77 9.20
C ARG A 87 -4.88 -23.00 10.00
N ARG A 88 -4.97 -22.79 11.32
CA ARG A 88 -3.98 -23.34 12.24
C ARG A 88 -4.01 -24.86 12.05
N GLU A 89 -2.84 -25.44 11.83
CA GLU A 89 -2.61 -26.85 12.18
C GLU A 89 -2.66 -27.01 13.71
#